data_AF-A0A960SKQ8-F1
#
_entry.id   AF-A0A960SKQ8-F1
#
_cell.length_a   1.000
_cell.length_b   1.000
_cell.length_c   1.000
_cell.angle_alpha   90.00
_cell.angle_beta   90.00
_cell.angle_gamma   90.00
#
_symmetry.space_group_name_H-M   'P 1'
#
loop_
_entity.id
_entity.type
_entity.pdbx_description
1 polymer ?
#
loop_
_entity_poly.entity_id
_entity_poly.type
_entity_poly.pdbx_seq_one_letter_code
_entity_poly.pdbx_strand_id
1 'polypeptide(L)'
;CERCHTDAPHTGDSAERLNGHTARVACQTCHVPRFARGGKATKMSWDWSTAGDRNPDGSTRTVKNAAGEDIYNSMKGTFTWEENVVPEYQWFNGDVLYHTLDDAVDPNQPIMINQLHGSETDVKARIVPVKRFTGVQPYDVANNVLGVPNLFPNDAADTDAYWKAYDWDLALTTGMQTVGREYSGELGWASTEMVWIQNHMVAPKEMALRCADCHTPGGRLDFLALGYPAERAAMLQSMMGFAIEVQLAGQPAGIELMWPGDPSYTYQVQVSADVSDSVNWADATNGTLAPDTAGDLSWTDDLPATQAARFYRVLRNAR
;
A
#
# COMPACT_ATOMS: atom_id res chain seq x y z
N CYS A 1 9.06 11.23 -17.68
CA CYS A 1 10.21 10.37 -18.05
C CYS A 1 10.50 10.40 -19.56
N GLU A 2 9.48 10.26 -20.40
CA GLU A 2 9.62 9.97 -21.84
C GLU A 2 10.09 11.14 -22.74
N ARG A 3 10.37 12.33 -22.18
CA ARG A 3 11.02 13.42 -22.94
C ARG A 3 12.54 13.32 -22.94
N CYS A 4 13.12 12.69 -21.93
CA CYS A 4 14.57 12.53 -21.78
C CYS A 4 15.01 11.06 -21.92
N HIS A 5 14.10 10.12 -21.66
CA HIS A 5 14.26 8.69 -21.88
C HIS A 5 13.27 8.25 -22.95
N THR A 6 13.53 7.15 -23.65
CA THR A 6 12.55 6.55 -24.56
C THR A 6 11.43 5.87 -23.78
N ASP A 7 10.34 5.52 -24.47
CA ASP A 7 9.27 4.65 -23.97
C ASP A 7 9.72 3.18 -23.83
N ALA A 8 10.80 2.79 -24.52
CA ALA A 8 11.46 1.49 -24.39
C ALA A 8 12.94 1.64 -23.94
N PRO A 9 13.22 2.03 -22.68
CA PRO A 9 14.58 2.39 -22.25
C PRO A 9 15.45 1.19 -21.82
N HIS A 10 14.87 0.00 -21.69
CA HIS A 10 15.58 -1.17 -21.15
C HIS A 10 16.37 -1.91 -22.23
N THR A 11 17.53 -2.47 -21.85
CA THR A 11 18.46 -3.23 -22.70
C THR A 11 18.83 -4.56 -22.03
N GLY A 12 19.34 -5.53 -22.80
CA GLY A 12 19.74 -6.86 -22.32
C GLY A 12 18.60 -7.89 -22.36
N ASP A 13 18.80 -9.03 -21.72
CA ASP A 13 17.96 -10.24 -21.91
C ASP A 13 16.50 -10.05 -21.49
N SER A 14 16.24 -9.16 -20.52
CA SER A 14 14.87 -8.84 -20.06
C SER A 14 14.24 -7.62 -20.75
N ALA A 15 14.93 -7.00 -21.72
CA ALA A 15 14.53 -5.73 -22.30
C ALA A 15 13.13 -5.77 -22.92
N GLU A 16 12.85 -6.77 -23.75
CA GLU A 16 11.57 -6.90 -24.44
C GLU A 16 10.40 -6.94 -23.43
N ARG A 17 10.53 -7.75 -22.37
CA ARG A 17 9.52 -7.88 -21.33
C ARG A 17 9.35 -6.57 -20.55
N LEU A 18 10.45 -5.96 -20.09
CA LEU A 18 10.38 -4.72 -19.31
C LEU A 18 9.84 -3.54 -20.14
N ASN A 19 10.23 -3.44 -21.41
CA ASN A 19 9.70 -2.44 -22.32
C ASN A 19 8.21 -2.67 -22.60
N GLY A 20 7.76 -3.92 -22.72
CA GLY A 20 6.33 -4.26 -22.82
C GLY A 20 5.51 -3.82 -21.61
N HIS A 21 6.07 -3.83 -20.39
CA HIS A 21 5.36 -3.36 -19.19
C HIS A 21 5.04 -1.87 -19.24
N THR A 22 5.84 -1.05 -19.92
CA THR A 22 5.68 0.41 -19.95
C THR A 22 4.34 0.84 -20.56
N ALA A 23 3.69 -0.04 -21.34
CA ALA A 23 2.35 0.18 -21.86
C ALA A 23 1.28 0.26 -20.76
N ARG A 24 1.46 -0.46 -19.64
CA ARG A 24 0.46 -0.61 -18.56
C ARG A 24 0.98 -0.21 -17.18
N VAL A 25 2.28 -0.07 -17.01
CA VAL A 25 2.94 0.26 -15.74
C VAL A 25 3.76 1.52 -15.92
N ALA A 26 3.46 2.57 -15.16
CA ALA A 26 4.19 3.81 -15.22
C ALA A 26 5.63 3.62 -14.73
N CYS A 27 6.60 4.36 -15.29
CA CYS A 27 8.01 4.25 -14.90
C CYS A 27 8.19 4.40 -13.37
N GLN A 28 7.44 5.32 -12.77
CA GLN A 28 7.46 5.60 -11.34
C GLN A 28 7.15 4.34 -10.50
N THR A 29 6.27 3.46 -10.96
CA THR A 29 5.88 2.24 -10.22
C THR A 29 7.09 1.35 -9.93
N CYS A 30 7.96 1.15 -10.92
CA CYS A 30 9.18 0.36 -10.75
C CYS A 30 10.32 1.16 -10.14
N HIS A 31 10.41 2.46 -10.46
CA HIS A 31 11.57 3.28 -10.13
C HIS A 31 11.44 4.13 -8.86
N VAL A 32 10.26 4.18 -8.23
CA VAL A 32 10.03 4.79 -6.91
C VAL A 32 9.57 3.68 -5.95
N PRO A 33 10.46 2.75 -5.57
CA PRO A 33 10.09 1.57 -4.78
C PRO A 33 9.63 1.93 -3.35
N ARG A 34 10.10 3.07 -2.83
CA ARG A 34 9.74 3.65 -1.53
C ARG A 34 9.81 5.18 -1.58
N PHE A 35 8.91 5.86 -0.89
CA PHE A 35 8.96 7.32 -0.66
C PHE A 35 9.25 7.64 0.81
N ALA A 36 9.38 8.93 1.15
CA ALA A 36 9.79 9.39 2.48
C ALA A 36 11.11 8.73 2.95
N ARG A 37 12.12 8.72 2.07
CA ARG A 37 13.44 8.13 2.34
C ARG A 37 14.38 9.18 2.96
N GLY A 38 15.40 8.72 3.68
CA GLY A 38 16.51 9.56 4.15
C GLY A 38 16.35 10.12 5.56
N GLY A 39 15.72 9.37 6.48
CA GLY A 39 15.55 9.77 7.87
C GLY A 39 14.47 10.85 8.07
N LYS A 40 13.52 10.95 7.13
CA LYS A 40 12.44 11.94 7.16
C LYS A 40 11.10 11.26 6.91
N ALA A 41 10.40 10.98 8.01
CA ALA A 41 9.05 10.45 7.95
C ALA A 41 8.07 11.46 7.33
N THR A 42 6.96 10.94 6.81
CA THR A 42 5.85 11.72 6.29
C THR A 42 4.59 11.38 7.06
N LYS A 43 3.68 12.35 7.26
CA LYS A 43 2.39 12.08 7.86
C LYS A 43 1.60 11.13 6.95
N MET A 44 1.01 10.10 7.54
CA MET A 44 0.14 9.15 6.85
C MET A 44 -1.33 9.37 7.20
N SER A 45 -1.61 9.96 8.36
CA SER A 45 -2.95 10.37 8.73
C SER A 45 -3.01 11.66 9.54
N TRP A 46 -4.18 12.29 9.53
CA TRP A 46 -4.50 13.46 10.34
C TRP A 46 -5.95 13.43 10.82
N ASP A 47 -6.14 13.19 12.11
CA ASP A 47 -7.44 13.21 12.78
C ASP A 47 -7.64 14.52 13.53
N TRP A 48 -8.49 15.41 12.99
CA TRP A 48 -8.83 16.68 13.62
C TRP A 48 -9.84 16.55 14.77
N SER A 49 -10.56 15.43 14.87
CA SER A 49 -11.60 15.24 15.89
C SER A 49 -11.05 15.21 17.31
N THR A 50 -9.77 14.92 17.46
CA THR A 50 -9.06 14.90 18.74
C THR A 50 -8.49 16.26 19.13
N ALA A 51 -8.53 17.25 18.25
CA ALA A 51 -7.98 18.57 18.51
C ALA A 51 -8.71 19.25 19.70
N GLY A 52 -8.01 20.12 20.41
CA GLY A 52 -8.56 20.90 21.54
C GLY A 52 -8.18 20.38 22.92
N ASP A 53 -7.71 19.13 23.07
CA ASP A 53 -7.18 18.65 24.35
C ASP A 53 -5.89 19.40 24.72
N ARG A 54 -5.85 19.95 25.93
CA ARG A 54 -4.84 20.91 26.44
C ARG A 54 -4.29 20.43 27.78
N ASN A 55 -3.17 21.01 28.19
CA ASN A 55 -2.62 20.71 29.51
C ASN A 55 -3.54 21.21 30.63
N PRO A 56 -3.43 20.68 31.86
CA PRO A 56 -4.24 21.13 33.00
C PRO A 56 -4.12 22.63 33.32
N ASP A 57 -2.99 23.26 32.99
CA ASP A 57 -2.77 24.70 33.14
C ASP A 57 -3.37 25.54 31.99
N GLY A 58 -4.06 24.90 31.06
CA GLY A 58 -4.63 25.52 29.87
C GLY A 58 -3.60 25.81 28.78
N SER A 59 -2.32 25.47 28.91
CA SER A 59 -1.37 25.63 27.80
C SER A 59 -1.62 24.60 26.68
N THR A 60 -1.10 24.88 25.48
CA THR A 60 -1.17 23.92 24.36
C THR A 60 -0.36 22.67 24.67
N ARG A 61 -0.94 21.52 24.37
CA ARG A 61 -0.31 20.21 24.49
C ARG A 61 0.26 19.76 23.14
N THR A 62 1.47 19.24 23.15
CA THR A 62 2.08 18.55 22.02
C THR A 62 2.69 17.26 22.53
N VAL A 63 2.40 16.14 21.86
CA VAL A 63 2.98 14.84 22.17
C VAL A 63 3.81 14.40 20.97
N LYS A 64 5.04 13.96 21.24
CA LYS A 64 5.97 13.48 20.23
C LYS A 64 6.20 11.99 20.39
N ASN A 65 6.45 11.29 19.28
CA ASN A 65 6.97 9.92 19.33
C ASN A 65 8.48 9.92 19.61
N ALA A 66 9.08 8.72 19.68
CA ALA A 66 10.51 8.54 19.93
C ALA A 66 11.43 9.17 18.85
N ALA A 67 10.94 9.32 17.62
CA ALA A 67 11.66 9.95 16.51
C ALA A 67 11.51 11.49 16.49
N GLY A 68 10.71 12.06 17.40
CA GLY A 68 10.52 13.50 17.57
C GLY A 68 9.40 14.11 16.72
N GLU A 69 8.65 13.30 15.98
CA GLU A 69 7.47 13.76 15.24
C GLU A 69 6.28 13.99 16.17
N ASP A 70 5.51 15.06 15.92
CA ASP A 70 4.27 15.32 16.65
C ASP A 70 3.24 14.25 16.31
N ILE A 71 2.84 13.44 17.27
CA ILE A 71 1.72 12.49 17.15
C ILE A 71 0.41 13.08 17.68
N TYR A 72 0.49 14.18 18.42
CA TYR A 72 -0.65 14.98 18.83
C TYR A 72 -0.27 16.45 18.99
N ASN A 73 -1.16 17.37 18.62
CA ASN A 73 -1.02 18.79 18.87
C ASN A 73 -2.41 19.43 19.13
N SER A 74 -2.57 20.21 20.21
CA SER A 74 -3.89 20.81 20.56
C SER A 74 -4.54 21.59 19.43
N MET A 75 -3.77 22.24 18.56
CA MET A 75 -4.30 23.03 17.45
C MET A 75 -4.76 22.17 16.27
N LYS A 76 -4.38 20.89 16.22
CA LYS A 76 -4.45 20.07 15.00
C LYS A 76 -4.98 18.66 15.23
N GLY A 77 -4.96 18.12 16.44
CA GLY A 77 -5.37 16.76 16.71
C GLY A 77 -4.23 15.75 16.54
N THR A 78 -4.55 14.54 16.08
CA THR A 78 -3.67 13.37 16.09
C THR A 78 -3.07 13.10 14.72
N PHE A 79 -1.83 12.62 14.69
CA PHE A 79 -1.10 12.27 13.47
C PHE A 79 -0.48 10.89 13.55
N THR A 80 -0.37 10.23 12.40
CA THR A 80 0.54 9.07 12.22
C THR A 80 1.62 9.41 11.22
N TRP A 81 2.77 8.75 11.35
CA TRP A 81 3.97 9.02 10.56
C TRP A 81 4.64 7.72 10.14
N GLU A 82 5.17 7.71 8.92
CA GLU A 82 5.96 6.58 8.43
C GLU A 82 7.16 7.07 7.60
N GLU A 83 8.24 6.29 7.64
CA GLU A 83 9.45 6.49 6.84
C GLU A 83 9.63 5.30 5.87
N ASN A 84 10.28 5.52 4.73
CA ASN A 84 10.59 4.49 3.74
C ASN A 84 9.34 3.75 3.28
N VAL A 85 8.25 4.48 3.06
CA VAL A 85 6.92 3.93 2.82
C VAL A 85 6.83 3.29 1.44
N VAL A 86 6.24 2.11 1.38
CA VAL A 86 5.88 1.45 0.12
C VAL A 86 4.64 2.15 -0.46
N PRO A 87 4.67 2.65 -1.71
CA PRO A 87 3.47 3.20 -2.34
C PRO A 87 2.37 2.16 -2.47
N GLU A 88 1.13 2.62 -2.40
CA GLU A 88 0.00 1.88 -2.97
C GLU A 88 0.01 2.07 -4.49
N TYR A 89 -0.68 1.19 -5.22
CA TYR A 89 -0.68 1.21 -6.68
C TYR A 89 -2.11 1.31 -7.21
N GLN A 90 -2.35 2.26 -8.10
CA GLN A 90 -3.68 2.51 -8.67
C GLN A 90 -3.59 2.73 -10.18
N TRP A 91 -4.67 2.42 -10.89
CA TRP A 91 -4.80 2.83 -12.29
C TRP A 91 -4.96 4.34 -12.38
N PHE A 92 -4.29 4.94 -13.37
CA PHE A 92 -4.44 6.36 -13.68
C PHE A 92 -4.39 6.60 -15.18
N ASN A 93 -5.40 7.26 -15.73
CA ASN A 93 -5.55 7.57 -17.16
C ASN A 93 -5.32 9.06 -17.50
N GLY A 94 -5.01 9.88 -16.50
CA GLY A 94 -4.83 11.33 -16.64
C GLY A 94 -5.93 12.14 -15.96
N ASP A 95 -7.11 11.55 -15.73
CA ASP A 95 -8.25 12.24 -15.16
C ASP A 95 -8.34 12.03 -13.65
N VAL A 96 -8.73 13.10 -12.94
CA VAL A 96 -8.92 13.10 -11.50
C VAL A 96 -10.27 13.75 -11.21
N LEU A 97 -11.10 13.05 -10.44
CA LEU A 97 -12.28 13.64 -9.82
C LEU A 97 -11.88 14.22 -8.46
N TYR A 98 -12.33 15.44 -8.18
CA TYR A 98 -12.09 16.10 -6.90
C TYR A 98 -13.41 16.30 -6.18
N HIS A 99 -13.41 16.01 -4.88
CA HIS A 99 -14.50 16.44 -4.01
C HIS A 99 -14.42 17.96 -3.83
N THR A 100 -15.53 18.62 -4.08
CA THR A 100 -15.71 20.06 -4.00
C THR A 100 -16.54 20.43 -2.78
N LEU A 101 -16.68 21.73 -2.51
CA LEU A 101 -17.52 22.20 -1.40
C LEU A 101 -19.02 22.00 -1.68
N ASP A 102 -19.42 21.74 -2.93
CA ASP A 102 -20.81 21.49 -3.33
C ASP A 102 -21.21 20.01 -3.22
N ASP A 103 -20.23 19.13 -3.02
CA ASP A 103 -20.49 17.70 -2.95
C ASP A 103 -20.99 17.31 -1.56
N ALA A 104 -21.99 16.43 -1.54
CA ALA A 104 -22.55 15.91 -0.31
C ALA A 104 -21.58 14.95 0.38
N VAL A 105 -21.63 14.95 1.71
CA VAL A 105 -20.93 14.01 2.58
C VAL A 105 -21.79 12.76 2.82
N ASP A 106 -21.16 11.59 2.89
CA ASP A 106 -21.76 10.43 3.54
C ASP A 106 -20.81 10.01 4.67
N PRO A 107 -21.16 10.26 5.93
CA PRO A 107 -20.24 10.02 7.05
C PRO A 107 -20.00 8.53 7.32
N ASN A 108 -20.74 7.62 6.66
CA ASN A 108 -20.57 6.18 6.85
C ASN A 108 -19.49 5.56 5.95
N GLN A 109 -18.92 6.34 5.02
CA GLN A 109 -17.85 5.90 4.14
C GLN A 109 -16.75 6.97 4.04
N PRO A 110 -15.49 6.57 3.79
CA PRO A 110 -14.43 7.55 3.56
C PRO A 110 -14.74 8.41 2.32
N ILE A 111 -14.69 9.73 2.47
CA ILE A 111 -14.83 10.67 1.36
C ILE A 111 -13.50 10.75 0.61
N MET A 112 -13.50 10.41 -0.67
CA MET A 112 -12.34 10.58 -1.53
C MET A 112 -12.19 12.05 -1.91
N ILE A 113 -11.26 12.76 -1.28
CA ILE A 113 -10.94 14.15 -1.61
C ILE A 113 -10.49 14.28 -3.07
N ASN A 114 -9.77 13.26 -3.54
CA ASN A 114 -9.52 13.05 -4.95
C ASN A 114 -9.55 11.57 -5.31
N GLN A 115 -10.03 11.27 -6.51
CA GLN A 115 -10.12 9.93 -7.06
C GLN A 115 -9.41 9.90 -8.42
N LEU A 116 -8.38 9.05 -8.53
CA LEU A 116 -7.72 8.79 -9.81
C LEU A 116 -8.62 7.90 -10.67
N HIS A 117 -8.83 8.27 -11.93
CA HIS A 117 -9.59 7.46 -12.86
C HIS A 117 -8.70 6.53 -13.68
N GLY A 118 -9.25 5.37 -14.05
CA GLY A 118 -8.58 4.36 -14.87
C GLY A 118 -8.98 2.96 -14.44
N SER A 119 -8.72 1.97 -15.30
CA SER A 119 -8.95 0.57 -14.98
C SER A 119 -8.07 -0.35 -15.81
N GLU A 120 -8.13 -1.65 -15.53
CA GLU A 120 -7.49 -2.69 -16.33
C GLU A 120 -7.95 -2.69 -17.80
N THR A 121 -9.17 -2.25 -18.08
CA THR A 121 -9.72 -2.19 -19.45
C THR A 121 -9.51 -0.85 -20.14
N ASP A 122 -9.10 0.19 -19.39
CA ASP A 122 -8.79 1.50 -19.96
C ASP A 122 -7.40 1.50 -20.60
N VAL A 123 -7.38 1.54 -21.94
CA VAL A 123 -6.14 1.51 -22.75
C VAL A 123 -5.21 2.70 -22.51
N LYS A 124 -5.71 3.82 -21.96
CA LYS A 124 -4.88 4.99 -21.61
C LYS A 124 -4.31 4.88 -20.20
N ALA A 125 -4.91 4.04 -19.35
CA ALA A 125 -4.50 3.94 -17.97
C ALA A 125 -3.12 3.26 -17.83
N ARG A 126 -2.35 3.68 -16.83
CA ARG A 126 -1.19 2.97 -16.34
C ARG A 126 -1.27 2.83 -14.83
N ILE A 127 -0.70 1.76 -14.28
CA ILE A 127 -0.55 1.60 -12.84
C ILE A 127 0.53 2.58 -12.37
N VAL A 128 0.16 3.47 -11.44
CA VAL A 128 1.04 4.49 -10.83
C VAL A 128 1.21 4.24 -9.33
N PRO A 129 2.36 4.61 -8.74
CA PRO A 129 2.54 4.57 -7.30
C PRO A 129 1.91 5.81 -6.67
N VAL A 130 1.17 5.64 -5.58
CA VAL A 130 0.52 6.71 -4.83
C VAL A 130 0.88 6.65 -3.34
N LYS A 131 0.92 7.81 -2.72
CA LYS A 131 0.78 7.95 -1.27
C LYS A 131 -0.70 8.11 -1.00
N ARG A 132 -1.29 7.16 -0.25
CA ARG A 132 -2.60 7.34 0.36
C ARG A 132 -2.43 8.04 1.70
N PHE A 133 -3.31 9.00 1.97
CA PHE A 133 -3.36 9.75 3.22
C PHE A 133 -4.78 9.74 3.73
N THR A 134 -4.97 9.37 4.99
CA THR A 134 -6.30 9.32 5.61
C THR A 134 -6.49 10.48 6.57
N GLY A 135 -7.72 10.92 6.76
CA GLY A 135 -8.00 11.96 7.73
C GLY A 135 -9.39 11.90 8.30
N VAL A 136 -9.60 12.60 9.40
CA VAL A 136 -10.92 12.87 9.98
C VAL A 136 -11.06 14.39 10.00
N GLN A 137 -12.05 14.90 9.28
CA GLN A 137 -12.24 16.33 9.04
C GLN A 137 -13.63 16.78 9.51
N PRO A 138 -13.80 18.05 9.90
CA PRO A 138 -15.10 18.56 10.29
C PRO A 138 -16.04 18.61 9.08
N TYR A 139 -17.31 18.30 9.29
CA TYR A 139 -18.37 18.51 8.32
C TYR A 139 -19.60 19.10 9.00
N ASP A 140 -20.42 19.80 8.23
CA ASP A 140 -21.69 20.35 8.67
C ASP A 140 -22.79 19.28 8.54
N VAL A 141 -23.38 18.84 9.64
CA VAL A 141 -24.32 17.71 9.67
C VAL A 141 -25.60 18.01 8.91
N ALA A 142 -26.21 19.17 9.15
CA ALA A 142 -27.51 19.51 8.57
C ALA A 142 -27.38 19.88 7.08
N ASN A 143 -26.30 20.56 6.69
CA ASN A 143 -26.04 20.90 5.28
C ASN A 143 -25.36 19.76 4.50
N ASN A 144 -24.83 18.77 5.22
CA ASN A 144 -24.17 17.58 4.68
C ASN A 144 -23.00 17.90 3.73
N VAL A 145 -22.14 18.83 4.11
CA VAL A 145 -20.95 19.25 3.33
C VAL A 145 -19.72 19.30 4.23
N LEU A 146 -18.53 19.09 3.66
CA LEU A 146 -17.28 19.30 4.40
C LEU A 146 -17.18 20.74 4.91
N GLY A 147 -16.74 20.88 6.16
CA GLY A 147 -16.58 22.18 6.81
C GLY A 147 -15.28 22.85 6.36
N VAL A 148 -15.35 24.16 6.13
CA VAL A 148 -14.17 25.01 5.91
C VAL A 148 -13.93 25.82 7.19
N PRO A 149 -13.05 25.37 8.09
CA PRO A 149 -12.80 26.08 9.34
C PRO A 149 -11.86 27.29 9.16
N ASN A 150 -12.14 28.38 9.88
CA ASN A 150 -11.17 29.42 10.15
C ASN A 150 -10.13 28.87 11.15
N LEU A 151 -8.95 28.47 10.66
CA LEU A 151 -7.91 27.89 11.52
C LEU A 151 -6.95 28.94 12.08
N PHE A 152 -6.59 29.94 11.26
CA PHE A 152 -5.58 30.94 11.57
C PHE A 152 -6.21 32.33 11.66
N PRO A 153 -5.92 33.12 12.71
CA PRO A 153 -6.48 34.46 12.84
C PRO A 153 -6.17 35.34 11.63
N ASN A 154 -7.18 35.90 10.99
CA ASN A 154 -7.00 36.76 9.82
C ASN A 154 -6.32 38.09 10.18
N ASP A 155 -6.53 38.56 11.41
CA ASP A 155 -5.86 39.71 12.00
C ASP A 155 -5.73 39.55 13.53
N ALA A 156 -5.23 40.59 14.21
CA ALA A 156 -5.03 40.56 15.67
C ALA A 156 -6.35 40.53 16.47
N ALA A 157 -7.43 41.08 15.89
CA ALA A 157 -8.75 41.15 16.49
C ALA A 157 -9.56 39.87 16.29
N ASP A 158 -9.25 39.06 15.27
CA ASP A 158 -9.87 37.75 15.04
C ASP A 158 -9.65 36.85 16.27
N THR A 159 -10.73 36.63 17.02
CA THR A 159 -10.80 35.75 18.18
C THR A 159 -11.38 34.39 17.84
N ASP A 160 -11.78 34.19 16.59
CA ASP A 160 -12.72 33.16 16.18
C ASP A 160 -11.99 31.97 15.54
N ALA A 161 -10.78 32.20 15.06
CA ALA A 161 -9.91 31.17 14.54
C ALA A 161 -9.61 30.05 15.56
N TYR A 162 -9.68 28.80 15.09
CA TYR A 162 -9.54 27.61 15.93
C TYR A 162 -8.22 27.58 16.73
N TRP A 163 -7.09 27.99 16.15
CA TRP A 163 -5.80 27.95 16.84
C TRP A 163 -5.67 28.96 18.00
N LYS A 164 -6.65 29.86 18.15
CA LYS A 164 -6.76 30.83 19.25
C LYS A 164 -7.92 30.48 20.18
N ALA A 165 -9.12 30.25 19.63
CA ALA A 165 -10.33 29.98 20.40
C ALA A 165 -10.38 28.55 20.95
N TYR A 166 -9.88 27.57 20.19
CA TYR A 166 -10.13 26.13 20.39
C TYR A 166 -11.63 25.79 20.41
N ASP A 167 -12.43 26.53 19.62
CA ASP A 167 -13.86 26.37 19.46
C ASP A 167 -14.18 26.06 18.00
N TRP A 168 -14.71 24.87 17.74
CA TRP A 168 -15.00 24.41 16.38
C TRP A 168 -16.23 25.09 15.78
N ASP A 169 -17.25 25.40 16.57
CA ASP A 169 -18.45 26.05 16.07
C ASP A 169 -18.13 27.49 15.63
N LEU A 170 -17.30 28.19 16.41
CA LEU A 170 -16.84 29.53 16.05
C LEU A 170 -15.96 29.52 14.79
N ALA A 171 -15.04 28.56 14.70
CA ALA A 171 -14.16 28.39 13.54
C ALA A 171 -14.93 28.03 12.27
N LEU A 172 -15.93 27.14 12.36
CA LEU A 172 -16.77 26.75 11.23
C LEU A 172 -17.74 27.86 10.83
N THR A 173 -18.33 28.57 11.79
CA THR A 173 -19.21 29.70 11.51
C THR A 173 -18.50 30.75 10.66
N THR A 174 -17.32 31.20 11.10
CA THR A 174 -16.56 32.25 10.40
C THR A 174 -15.89 31.75 9.13
N GLY A 175 -15.38 30.52 9.13
CA GLY A 175 -14.74 29.92 7.96
C GLY A 175 -15.72 29.64 6.81
N MET A 176 -16.91 29.11 7.11
CA MET A 176 -17.95 28.88 6.12
C MET A 176 -18.47 30.19 5.53
N GLN A 177 -18.68 31.22 6.37
CA GLN A 177 -19.08 32.55 5.90
C GLN A 177 -18.08 33.14 4.90
N THR A 178 -16.78 32.92 5.12
CA THR A 178 -15.71 33.40 4.24
C THR A 178 -15.79 32.80 2.83
N VAL A 179 -16.31 31.56 2.72
CA VAL A 179 -16.55 30.90 1.42
C VAL A 179 -18.00 31.04 0.93
N GLY A 180 -18.76 31.99 1.51
CA GLY A 180 -20.13 32.30 1.10
C GLY A 180 -21.15 31.22 1.48
N ARG A 181 -20.90 30.45 2.54
CA ARG A 181 -21.79 29.39 3.06
C ARG A 181 -22.16 29.67 4.51
N GLU A 182 -23.32 29.19 4.92
CA GLU A 182 -23.75 29.24 6.31
C GLU A 182 -23.47 27.88 6.96
N TYR A 183 -22.84 27.90 8.14
CA TYR A 183 -22.73 26.72 8.99
C TYR A 183 -24.04 26.54 9.76
N SER A 184 -24.57 25.33 9.79
CA SER A 184 -25.85 25.03 10.45
C SER A 184 -25.81 25.13 11.98
N GLY A 185 -24.61 25.09 12.57
CA GLY A 185 -24.43 24.94 14.02
C GLY A 185 -24.27 23.49 14.47
N GLU A 186 -24.30 22.51 13.56
CA GLU A 186 -24.15 21.09 13.89
C GLU A 186 -22.84 20.50 13.33
N LEU A 187 -21.86 20.31 14.21
CA LEU A 187 -20.55 19.75 13.88
C LEU A 187 -20.64 18.23 13.81
N GLY A 188 -20.12 17.67 12.72
CA GLY A 188 -19.83 16.25 12.59
C GLY A 188 -18.38 16.01 12.18
N TRP A 189 -17.96 14.75 12.24
CA TRP A 189 -16.65 14.30 11.79
C TRP A 189 -16.79 13.27 10.68
N ALA A 190 -16.08 13.48 9.57
CA ALA A 190 -16.10 12.58 8.43
C ALA A 190 -14.70 12.03 8.15
N SER A 191 -14.64 10.73 7.86
CA SER A 191 -13.42 10.10 7.35
C SER A 191 -13.18 10.52 5.91
N THR A 192 -11.93 10.76 5.57
CA THR A 192 -11.51 11.28 4.27
C THR A 192 -10.25 10.57 3.81
N GLU A 193 -10.07 10.48 2.50
CA GLU A 193 -8.86 9.95 1.88
C GLU A 193 -8.39 10.86 0.75
N MET A 194 -7.08 11.01 0.63
CA MET A 194 -6.47 11.75 -0.46
C MET A 194 -5.25 10.99 -0.96
N VAL A 195 -5.11 10.90 -2.28
CA VAL A 195 -4.02 10.17 -2.93
C VAL A 195 -3.14 11.12 -3.73
N TRP A 196 -1.82 10.97 -3.58
CA TRP A 196 -0.83 11.73 -4.36
C TRP A 196 0.10 10.80 -5.12
N ILE A 197 0.17 10.98 -6.44
CA ILE A 197 1.07 10.24 -7.30
C ILE A 197 2.52 10.56 -6.93
N GLN A 198 3.32 9.51 -6.71
CA GLN A 198 4.74 9.62 -6.37
C GLN A 198 5.58 9.76 -7.64
N ASN A 199 6.01 10.99 -7.92
CA ASN A 199 6.80 11.33 -9.11
C ASN A 199 8.29 11.55 -8.86
N HIS A 200 8.68 11.77 -7.60
CA HIS A 200 10.05 12.07 -7.20
C HIS A 200 10.68 10.87 -6.49
N MET A 201 11.91 11.04 -6.02
CA MET A 201 12.66 9.96 -5.35
C MET A 201 12.86 8.74 -6.25
N VAL A 202 13.07 8.94 -7.56
CA VAL A 202 13.56 7.90 -8.46
C VAL A 202 14.82 7.29 -7.86
N ALA A 203 14.81 5.97 -7.62
CA ALA A 203 15.92 5.23 -7.08
C ALA A 203 16.93 4.85 -8.17
N PRO A 204 18.21 4.61 -7.81
CA PRO A 204 19.16 3.94 -8.69
C PRO A 204 18.56 2.66 -9.31
N LYS A 205 18.94 2.35 -10.55
CA LYS A 205 18.36 1.24 -11.34
C LYS A 205 18.55 -0.13 -10.68
N GLU A 206 19.55 -0.27 -9.83
CA GLU A 206 19.85 -1.47 -9.05
C GLU A 206 18.75 -1.74 -8.00
N MET A 207 18.09 -0.68 -7.52
CA MET A 207 16.99 -0.72 -6.55
C MET A 207 15.60 -0.64 -7.19
N ALA A 208 15.50 -0.61 -8.52
CA ALA A 208 14.20 -0.69 -9.19
C ALA A 208 13.53 -2.04 -8.89
N LEU A 209 12.20 -2.05 -8.83
CA LEU A 209 11.44 -3.28 -8.63
C LEU A 209 11.79 -4.32 -9.71
N ARG A 210 11.90 -5.56 -9.29
CA ARG A 210 12.17 -6.76 -10.10
C ARG A 210 10.90 -7.55 -10.30
N CYS A 211 10.97 -8.55 -11.19
CA CYS A 211 9.82 -9.40 -11.53
C CYS A 211 9.15 -9.98 -10.28
N ALA A 212 9.93 -10.53 -9.36
CA ALA A 212 9.44 -11.16 -8.14
C ALA A 212 8.84 -10.17 -7.12
N ASP A 213 9.16 -8.87 -7.20
CA ASP A 213 8.54 -7.88 -6.33
C ASP A 213 7.03 -7.77 -6.62
N CYS A 214 6.60 -7.99 -7.86
CA CYS A 214 5.19 -7.92 -8.25
C CYS A 214 4.57 -9.30 -8.49
N HIS A 215 5.31 -10.23 -9.11
CA HIS A 215 4.82 -11.53 -9.58
C HIS A 215 5.03 -12.66 -8.56
N THR A 216 4.68 -12.38 -7.30
CA THR A 216 4.66 -13.34 -6.20
C THR A 216 3.38 -13.15 -5.38
N PRO A 217 2.88 -14.18 -4.68
CA PRO A 217 1.78 -14.01 -3.74
C PRO A 217 2.15 -12.98 -2.67
N GLY A 218 1.30 -11.98 -2.45
CA GLY A 218 1.59 -10.88 -1.53
C GLY A 218 2.64 -9.87 -2.04
N GLY A 219 2.94 -9.88 -3.33
CA GLY A 219 3.81 -8.89 -3.97
C GLY A 219 3.22 -7.47 -3.97
N ARG A 220 3.95 -6.55 -4.60
CA ARG A 220 3.62 -5.11 -4.67
C ARG A 220 2.25 -4.81 -5.27
N LEU A 221 1.83 -5.59 -6.27
CA LEU A 221 0.58 -5.37 -6.97
C LEU A 221 -0.49 -6.33 -6.45
N ASP A 222 -1.50 -5.78 -5.77
CA ASP A 222 -2.75 -6.50 -5.55
C ASP A 222 -3.55 -6.52 -6.85
N PHE A 223 -3.32 -7.54 -7.67
CA PHE A 223 -3.99 -7.68 -8.96
C PHE A 223 -5.51 -7.78 -8.83
N LEU A 224 -6.05 -8.36 -7.75
CA LEU A 224 -7.50 -8.43 -7.54
C LEU A 224 -8.07 -7.04 -7.26
N ALA A 225 -7.43 -6.28 -6.36
CA ALA A 225 -7.84 -4.90 -6.08
C ALA A 225 -7.66 -3.97 -7.29
N LEU A 226 -6.69 -4.26 -8.17
CA LEU A 226 -6.50 -3.58 -9.45
C LEU A 226 -7.51 -4.00 -10.54
N GLY A 227 -8.44 -4.91 -10.23
CA GLY A 227 -9.53 -5.30 -11.12
C GLY A 227 -9.17 -6.39 -12.13
N TYR A 228 -8.06 -7.10 -11.97
CA TYR A 228 -7.76 -8.26 -12.81
C TYR A 228 -8.70 -9.43 -12.48
N PRO A 229 -9.16 -10.22 -13.47
CA PRO A 229 -9.91 -11.44 -13.21
C PRO A 229 -9.14 -12.41 -12.32
N ALA A 230 -9.84 -13.16 -11.45
CA ALA A 230 -9.19 -13.99 -10.43
C ALA A 230 -8.18 -15.01 -11.00
N GLU A 231 -8.52 -15.67 -12.11
CA GLU A 231 -7.61 -16.58 -12.82
C GLU A 231 -6.35 -15.86 -13.29
N ARG A 232 -6.52 -14.66 -13.88
CA ARG A 232 -5.41 -13.85 -14.37
C ARG A 232 -4.55 -13.34 -13.21
N ALA A 233 -5.16 -12.91 -12.11
CA ALA A 233 -4.45 -12.48 -10.91
C ALA A 233 -3.61 -13.63 -10.33
N ALA A 234 -4.19 -14.82 -10.19
CA ALA A 234 -3.48 -16.01 -9.73
C ALA A 234 -2.31 -16.37 -10.65
N MET A 235 -2.52 -16.32 -11.98
CA MET A 235 -1.47 -16.54 -12.97
C MET A 235 -0.34 -15.51 -12.82
N LEU A 236 -0.67 -14.22 -12.73
CA LEU A 236 0.30 -13.13 -12.58
C LEU A 236 1.10 -13.23 -11.28
N GLN A 237 0.49 -13.66 -10.18
CA GLN A 237 1.15 -13.84 -8.88
C GLN A 237 2.00 -15.11 -8.82
N SER A 238 1.73 -16.11 -9.66
CA SER A 238 2.46 -17.38 -9.68
C SER A 238 3.46 -17.51 -10.84
N MET A 239 3.63 -16.46 -11.67
CA MET A 239 4.60 -16.49 -12.78
C MET A 239 6.01 -16.81 -12.32
N MET A 240 6.38 -16.37 -11.11
CA MET A 240 7.67 -16.66 -10.47
C MET A 240 7.56 -17.73 -9.38
N GLY A 241 6.44 -18.44 -9.30
CA GLY A 241 6.25 -19.64 -8.51
C GLY A 241 6.20 -20.89 -9.39
N PHE A 242 5.74 -21.98 -8.81
CA PHE A 242 5.41 -23.23 -9.49
C PHE A 242 4.32 -23.94 -8.68
N ALA A 243 3.45 -24.69 -9.35
CA ALA A 243 2.47 -25.51 -8.65
C ALA A 243 3.21 -26.70 -8.00
N ILE A 244 2.82 -27.01 -6.75
CA ILE A 244 3.23 -28.23 -6.08
C ILE A 244 1.99 -29.11 -5.98
N GLU A 245 1.99 -30.21 -6.70
CA GLU A 245 1.00 -31.26 -6.52
C GLU A 245 1.36 -32.10 -5.30
N VAL A 246 0.35 -32.47 -4.52
CA VAL A 246 0.50 -33.25 -3.30
C VAL A 246 -0.33 -34.52 -3.42
N GLN A 247 0.33 -35.67 -3.27
CA GLN A 247 -0.32 -36.98 -3.26
C GLN A 247 -0.02 -37.74 -1.97
N LEU A 248 -0.98 -38.55 -1.51
CA LEU A 248 -0.78 -39.46 -0.38
C LEU A 248 -0.15 -40.75 -0.88
N ALA A 249 1.04 -41.08 -0.37
CA ALA A 249 1.72 -42.34 -0.68
C ALA A 249 1.14 -43.48 0.17
N GLY A 250 0.76 -44.57 -0.50
CA GLY A 250 -0.08 -45.62 0.08
C GLY A 250 0.62 -46.57 1.03
N GLN A 251 1.93 -46.86 0.85
CA GLN A 251 2.76 -47.72 1.73
C GLN A 251 4.28 -47.56 1.44
N PRO A 252 5.13 -47.19 2.43
CA PRO A 252 4.74 -46.71 3.75
C PRO A 252 3.86 -45.46 3.63
N ALA A 253 3.04 -45.19 4.64
CA ALA A 253 2.19 -44.00 4.65
C ALA A 253 3.10 -42.77 4.51
N GLY A 254 2.81 -41.90 3.55
CA GLY A 254 3.70 -40.79 3.24
C GLY A 254 3.02 -39.74 2.38
N ILE A 255 3.81 -38.74 2.01
CA ILE A 255 3.42 -37.67 1.11
C ILE A 255 4.41 -37.60 -0.03
N GLU A 256 3.90 -37.40 -1.25
CA GLU A 256 4.68 -37.10 -2.43
C GLU A 256 4.37 -35.67 -2.88
N LEU A 257 5.42 -34.86 -3.00
CA LEU A 257 5.38 -33.51 -3.53
C LEU A 257 5.93 -33.54 -4.96
N MET A 258 5.17 -33.06 -5.93
CA MET A 258 5.59 -33.00 -7.33
C MET A 258 5.50 -31.58 -7.89
N TRP A 259 6.45 -31.19 -8.71
CA TRP A 259 6.45 -29.88 -9.36
C TRP A 259 7.27 -29.85 -10.65
N PRO A 260 7.00 -28.91 -11.57
CA PRO A 260 7.83 -28.74 -12.76
C PRO A 260 9.23 -28.21 -12.38
N GLY A 261 10.26 -28.98 -12.75
CA GLY A 261 11.66 -28.62 -12.61
C GLY A 261 12.19 -27.88 -13.84
N ASP A 262 12.93 -26.80 -13.59
CA ASP A 262 13.66 -26.02 -14.60
C ASP A 262 15.18 -26.10 -14.30
N PRO A 263 16.01 -26.41 -15.32
CA PRO A 263 17.44 -26.61 -15.12
C PRO A 263 18.22 -25.36 -14.71
N SER A 264 17.62 -24.18 -14.84
CA SER A 264 18.17 -22.90 -14.39
C SER A 264 18.08 -22.72 -12.87
N TYR A 265 17.45 -23.66 -12.16
CA TYR A 265 17.23 -23.58 -10.73
C TYR A 265 17.74 -24.81 -9.98
N THR A 266 17.97 -24.63 -8.68
CA THR A 266 18.02 -25.70 -7.69
C THR A 266 16.81 -25.58 -6.78
N TYR A 267 16.31 -26.71 -6.32
CA TYR A 267 15.14 -26.80 -5.47
C TYR A 267 15.55 -27.38 -4.12
N GLN A 268 15.02 -26.82 -3.04
CA GLN A 268 15.25 -27.32 -1.69
C GLN A 268 13.92 -27.54 -0.98
N VAL A 269 13.58 -28.79 -0.71
CA VAL A 269 12.48 -29.15 0.17
C VAL A 269 12.91 -28.89 1.61
N GLN A 270 12.06 -28.20 2.34
CA GLN A 270 12.22 -27.98 3.77
C GLN A 270 10.97 -28.40 4.53
N VAL A 271 11.19 -28.84 5.76
CA VAL A 271 10.15 -29.33 6.68
C VAL A 271 10.14 -28.53 7.98
N SER A 272 8.95 -28.34 8.54
CA SER A 272 8.76 -27.73 9.86
C SER A 272 7.61 -28.40 10.62
N ALA A 273 7.66 -28.38 11.94
CA ALA A 273 6.52 -28.73 12.80
C ALA A 273 5.60 -27.52 13.09
N ASP A 274 6.04 -26.31 12.73
CA ASP A 274 5.34 -25.05 12.93
C ASP A 274 5.43 -24.19 11.66
N VAL A 275 4.29 -24.00 10.99
CA VAL A 275 4.21 -23.19 9.76
C VAL A 275 4.40 -21.70 10.02
N SER A 276 4.18 -21.24 11.27
CA SER A 276 4.30 -19.84 11.64
C SER A 276 5.75 -19.39 11.84
N ASP A 277 6.66 -20.32 12.14
CA ASP A 277 8.10 -20.05 12.23
C ASP A 277 8.71 -19.97 10.83
N SER A 278 8.69 -18.78 10.23
CA SER A 278 9.21 -18.55 8.87
C SER A 278 10.73 -18.76 8.72
N VAL A 279 11.48 -18.83 9.82
CA VAL A 279 12.94 -18.78 9.84
C VAL A 279 13.55 -20.16 10.06
N ASN A 280 13.03 -20.95 11.00
CA ASN A 280 13.68 -22.19 11.43
C ASN A 280 13.11 -23.45 10.75
N TRP A 281 13.10 -23.48 9.42
CA TRP A 281 12.76 -24.69 8.65
C TRP A 281 14.00 -25.53 8.40
N ALA A 282 13.89 -26.85 8.57
CA ALA A 282 15.00 -27.78 8.36
C ALA A 282 15.00 -28.31 6.92
N ASP A 283 16.18 -28.43 6.31
CA ASP A 283 16.34 -29.08 5.01
C ASP A 283 15.93 -30.56 5.12
N ALA A 284 15.04 -30.98 4.22
CA ALA A 284 14.56 -32.34 4.20
C ALA A 284 15.64 -33.30 3.69
N THR A 285 15.65 -34.53 4.18
CA THR A 285 16.56 -35.57 3.68
C THR A 285 16.30 -35.80 2.19
N ASN A 286 17.36 -35.79 1.37
CA ASN A 286 17.27 -35.82 -0.09
C ASN A 286 16.40 -34.71 -0.71
N GLY A 287 16.17 -33.61 0.02
CA GLY A 287 15.32 -32.50 -0.41
C GLY A 287 15.97 -31.56 -1.41
N THR A 288 17.27 -31.72 -1.71
CA THR A 288 17.97 -30.90 -2.71
C THR A 288 17.83 -31.54 -4.09
N LEU A 289 17.11 -30.89 -5.00
CA LEU A 289 16.93 -31.35 -6.38
C LEU A 289 17.47 -30.32 -7.37
N ALA A 290 18.33 -30.80 -8.28
CA ALA A 290 19.00 -29.97 -9.26
C ALA A 290 18.83 -30.64 -10.65
N PRO A 291 17.73 -30.38 -11.38
CA PRO A 291 17.50 -31.01 -12.68
C PRO A 291 18.48 -30.50 -13.75
N ASP A 292 18.99 -31.37 -14.62
CA ASP A 292 19.84 -30.95 -15.75
C ASP A 292 19.03 -30.64 -17.02
N THR A 293 17.76 -31.04 -17.05
CA THR A 293 16.80 -30.77 -18.13
C THR A 293 15.44 -30.41 -17.55
N ALA A 294 14.60 -29.70 -18.31
CA ALA A 294 13.24 -29.39 -17.85
C ALA A 294 12.39 -30.67 -17.76
N GLY A 295 11.62 -30.80 -16.69
CA GLY A 295 10.77 -31.97 -16.44
C GLY A 295 10.26 -32.02 -15.00
N ASP A 296 9.29 -32.88 -14.73
CA ASP A 296 8.70 -32.96 -13.39
C ASP A 296 9.69 -33.55 -12.38
N LEU A 297 9.74 -32.91 -11.22
CA LEU A 297 10.47 -33.33 -10.03
C LEU A 297 9.48 -33.91 -9.04
N SER A 298 9.94 -34.90 -8.27
CA SER A 298 9.20 -35.47 -7.16
C SER A 298 10.11 -35.62 -5.95
N TRP A 299 9.54 -35.41 -4.77
CA TRP A 299 10.16 -35.73 -3.49
C TRP A 299 9.14 -36.36 -2.54
N THR A 300 9.56 -37.40 -1.83
CA THR A 300 8.71 -38.17 -0.93
C THR A 300 9.17 -38.10 0.52
N ASP A 301 8.22 -38.00 1.45
CA ASP A 301 8.46 -38.16 2.88
C ASP A 301 7.66 -39.35 3.42
N ASP A 302 8.36 -40.25 4.11
CA ASP A 302 7.72 -41.31 4.87
C ASP A 302 7.19 -40.74 6.19
N LEU A 303 5.89 -40.86 6.42
CA LEU A 303 5.20 -40.38 7.61
C LEU A 303 4.90 -41.55 8.56
N PRO A 304 5.80 -41.89 9.50
CA PRO A 304 5.51 -42.92 10.47
C PRO A 304 4.34 -42.51 11.37
N ALA A 305 3.52 -43.49 11.77
CA ALA A 305 2.23 -43.30 12.45
C ALA A 305 2.25 -42.51 13.79
N THR A 306 3.43 -42.17 14.32
CA THR A 306 3.60 -41.57 15.65
C THR A 306 4.11 -40.12 15.61
N GLN A 307 4.10 -39.44 14.47
CA GLN A 307 4.70 -38.12 14.32
C GLN A 307 3.70 -36.97 14.30
N ALA A 308 4.10 -35.82 14.84
CA ALA A 308 3.34 -34.56 14.81
C ALA A 308 3.10 -34.08 13.37
N ALA A 309 2.12 -33.18 13.19
CA ALA A 309 1.88 -32.53 11.91
C ALA A 309 3.19 -31.92 11.35
N ARG A 310 3.47 -32.21 10.08
CA ARG A 310 4.61 -31.68 9.34
C ARG A 310 4.11 -30.77 8.23
N PHE A 311 4.75 -29.62 8.10
CA PHE A 311 4.55 -28.66 7.03
C PHE A 311 5.73 -28.73 6.06
N TYR A 312 5.44 -28.49 4.78
CA TYR A 312 6.40 -28.60 3.69
C TYR A 312 6.44 -27.29 2.90
N ARG A 313 7.64 -26.92 2.45
CA ARG A 313 7.83 -25.89 1.43
C ARG A 313 8.93 -26.34 0.47
N VAL A 314 8.82 -25.92 -0.79
CA VAL A 314 9.85 -26.13 -1.79
C VAL A 314 10.40 -24.77 -2.18
N LEU A 315 11.66 -24.52 -1.82
CA LEU A 315 12.37 -23.31 -2.22
C LEU A 315 12.91 -23.53 -3.63
N ARG A 316 12.80 -22.51 -4.50
CA ARG A 316 13.43 -22.48 -5.81
C ARG A 316 14.51 -21.39 -5.82
N ASN A 317 15.76 -21.82 -5.91
CA ASN A 317 16.94 -20.96 -5.91
C ASN A 317 17.52 -20.90 -7.32
N ALA A 318 17.85 -19.71 -7.82
CA ALA A 318 18.55 -19.60 -9.10
C ALA A 318 19.92 -20.29 -9.03
N ARG A 319 20.33 -20.98 -10.10
CA ARG A 319 21.71 -21.45 -10.28
C ARG A 319 22.66 -20.32 -10.64
#